data_AF-A0A923XWU8-F1
#
_entry.id   AF-A0A923XWU8-F1
#
_cell.length_a   1.000
_cell.length_b   1.000
_cell.length_c   1.000
_cell.angle_alpha   90.00
_cell.angle_beta   90.00
_cell.angle_gamma   90.00
#
_symmetry.space_group_name_H-M   'P 1'
#
loop_
_entity.id
_entity.type
_entity.pdbx_description
1 polymer ?
#
loop_
_entity_poly.entity_id
_entity_poly.type
_entity_poly.pdbx_seq_one_letter_code
_entity_poly.pdbx_strand_id
1 'polypeptide(L)'
;FTSTIIQLQQGDILYLSTDGYADQFGGPKGKKFKYKALLDMLMTNSTLEMGVQKTKLDDAFVAWKNKQEQVDDVAVIGVRVMG
;
A
#
# COMPACT_ATOMS: atom_id res chain seq x y z
N PHE A 1 -9.60 1.12 24.45
CA PHE A 1 -8.63 1.62 23.45
C PHE A 1 -7.28 1.78 24.13
N THR A 2 -6.19 1.45 23.43
CA THR A 2 -4.81 1.62 23.91
C THR A 2 -4.10 2.53 22.92
N SER A 3 -3.39 3.54 23.42
CA SER A 3 -2.60 4.44 22.58
C SER A 3 -1.14 4.00 22.58
N THR A 4 -0.53 3.96 21.40
CA THR A 4 0.91 3.74 21.23
C THR A 4 1.53 5.04 20.73
N ILE A 5 2.56 5.51 21.43
CA ILE A 5 3.32 6.71 21.06
C ILE A 5 4.62 6.25 20.41
N ILE A 6 4.91 6.76 19.21
CA ILE A 6 6.12 6.47 18.45
C ILE A 6 6.77 7.81 18.11
N GLN A 7 8.05 7.97 18.41
CA GLN A 7 8.82 9.14 18.01
C GLN A 7 9.24 8.98 16.54
N LEU A 8 8.90 9.95 15.70
CA LEU A 8 9.29 9.97 14.29
C LEU A 8 10.48 10.90 14.05
N GLN A 9 11.22 10.60 12.99
CA GLN A 9 12.34 11.38 12.47
C GLN A 9 12.02 11.95 11.08
N GLN A 10 12.76 12.97 10.66
CA GLN A 10 12.65 13.52 9.31
C GLN A 10 12.93 12.43 8.27
N GLY A 11 12.05 12.32 7.28
CA GLY A 11 12.14 11.32 6.22
C GLY A 11 11.42 10.00 6.54
N ASP A 12 10.98 9.78 7.78
CA ASP A 12 10.14 8.62 8.10
C ASP A 12 8.82 8.69 7.32
N ILE A 13 8.31 7.52 6.94
CA ILE A 13 7.03 7.38 6.26
C ILE A 13 6.12 6.46 7.05
N LEU A 14 4.94 6.95 7.40
CA LEU A 14 3.88 6.17 8.01
C LEU A 14 2.87 5.75 6.93
N TYR A 15 2.54 4.46 6.93
CA TYR A 15 1.48 3.90 6.09
C TYR A 15 0.33 3.38 6.96
N LEU A 16 -0.90 3.75 6.58
CA LEU A 16 -2.14 3.19 7.11
C LEU A 16 -2.89 2.56 5.95
N SER A 17 -3.42 1.35 6.12
CA SER A 17 -4.17 0.67 5.07
C SER A 17 -5.31 -0.16 5.62
N THR A 18 -6.38 -0.30 4.83
CA THR A 18 -7.37 -1.38 5.01
C THR A 18 -6.85 -2.70 4.41
N ASP A 19 -7.56 -3.79 4.66
CA ASP A 19 -7.25 -5.12 4.13
C ASP A 19 -7.58 -5.30 2.65
N GLY A 20 -8.53 -4.54 2.11
CA GLY A 20 -9.00 -4.66 0.72
C GLY A 20 -7.88 -4.68 -0.34
N TYR A 21 -6.79 -3.92 -0.16
CA TYR A 21 -5.65 -3.96 -1.09
C TYR A 21 -4.99 -5.35 -1.09
N ALA A 22 -4.69 -5.88 0.09
CA ALA A 22 -4.03 -7.18 0.25
C ALA A 22 -4.97 -8.33 -0.13
N ASP A 23 -6.27 -8.16 0.06
CA ASP A 23 -7.28 -9.17 -0.20
C ASP A 23 -7.76 -9.22 -1.66
N GLN A 24 -7.38 -8.24 -2.48
CA GLN A 24 -7.68 -8.23 -3.91
C GLN A 24 -7.16 -9.48 -4.63
N PHE A 25 -8.07 -10.19 -5.30
CA PHE A 25 -7.74 -11.31 -6.18
C PHE A 25 -7.29 -10.82 -7.55
N GLY A 26 -6.32 -11.51 -8.14
CA GLY A 26 -5.73 -11.10 -9.40
C GLY A 26 -4.53 -11.93 -9.85
N GLY A 27 -3.77 -11.37 -10.77
CA GLY A 27 -2.59 -11.98 -11.38
C GLY A 27 -2.91 -13.24 -12.21
N PRO A 28 -1.88 -13.88 -12.80
CA PRO A 28 -2.06 -14.99 -13.74
C PRO A 28 -2.74 -16.24 -13.16
N LYS A 29 -2.76 -16.35 -11.82
CA LYS A 29 -3.30 -17.50 -11.09
C LYS A 29 -4.53 -17.16 -10.24
N GLY A 30 -5.10 -15.95 -10.36
CA GLY A 30 -6.28 -15.53 -9.61
C GLY A 30 -6.09 -15.61 -8.10
N LYS A 31 -4.95 -15.15 -7.57
CA LYS A 31 -4.61 -15.21 -6.14
C LYS A 31 -4.75 -13.84 -5.48
N LYS A 32 -4.94 -13.82 -4.15
CA LYS A 32 -4.84 -12.60 -3.33
C LYS A 32 -3.48 -11.93 -3.50
N PHE A 33 -3.44 -10.59 -3.45
CA PHE A 33 -2.21 -9.79 -3.50
C PHE A 33 -1.29 -10.07 -2.29
N LYS A 34 -1.90 -10.17 -1.10
CA LYS A 34 -1.31 -10.39 0.22
C LYS A 34 -0.46 -9.23 0.75
N TYR A 35 -0.43 -9.10 2.08
CA TYR A 35 0.33 -8.08 2.78
C TYR A 35 1.83 -8.09 2.49
N LYS A 36 2.44 -9.28 2.32
CA LYS A 36 3.88 -9.35 2.03
C LYS A 36 4.24 -8.59 0.75
N ALA A 37 3.47 -8.77 -0.33
CA ALA A 37 3.73 -8.07 -1.58
C ALA A 37 3.48 -6.56 -1.45
N LEU A 38 2.48 -6.16 -0.66
CA LEU A 38 2.20 -4.74 -0.40
C LEU A 38 3.36 -4.09 0.37
N LEU A 39 3.83 -4.71 1.45
CA LEU A 39 4.97 -4.23 2.24
C LEU A 39 6.25 -4.18 1.39
N ASP A 40 6.54 -5.22 0.61
CA ASP A 40 7.72 -5.24 -0.26
C ASP A 40 7.67 -4.08 -1.29
N MET A 41 6.47 -3.75 -1.81
CA MET A 41 6.28 -2.62 -2.73
C MET A 41 6.47 -1.27 -2.04
N LEU A 42 5.89 -1.07 -0.85
CA LEU A 42 6.04 0.17 -0.07
C LEU A 42 7.52 0.40 0.28
N MET A 43 8.21 -0.65 0.72
CA MET A 43 9.64 -0.57 1.07
C MET A 43 10.51 -0.23 -0.14
N THR A 44 10.28 -0.91 -1.28
CA THR A 44 11.07 -0.69 -2.50
C THR A 44 10.89 0.72 -3.07
N ASN A 45 9.69 1.29 -2.92
CA ASN A 45 9.38 2.62 -3.45
C ASN A 45 9.57 3.74 -2.41
N SER A 46 9.97 3.43 -1.18
CA SER A 46 10.02 4.38 -0.05
C SER A 46 10.85 5.64 -0.33
N THR A 47 11.89 5.54 -1.15
CA THR A 47 12.77 6.66 -1.52
C THR A 47 12.18 7.59 -2.58
N LEU A 48 11.14 7.17 -3.29
CA LEU A 48 10.49 7.98 -4.34
C LEU A 48 9.61 9.08 -3.74
N GLU A 49 9.30 10.10 -4.52
CA GLU A 49 8.32 11.12 -4.13
C GLU A 49 6.95 10.50 -3.79
N MET A 50 6.24 11.04 -2.79
CA MET A 50 4.99 10.45 -2.29
C MET A 50 3.93 10.31 -3.40
N GLY A 51 3.86 11.28 -4.32
CA GLY A 51 2.98 11.20 -5.49
C GLY A 51 3.34 10.04 -6.43
N VAL A 52 4.63 9.77 -6.62
CA VAL A 52 5.10 8.64 -7.44
C VAL A 52 4.81 7.30 -6.75
N GLN A 53 4.96 7.22 -5.43
CA GLN A 53 4.59 6.02 -4.66
C GLN A 53 3.10 5.72 -4.79
N LYS A 54 2.24 6.74 -4.70
CA LYS A 54 0.81 6.61 -4.94
C LYS A 54 0.51 6.05 -6.33
N THR A 55 1.09 6.63 -7.38
CA THR A 55 0.89 6.13 -8.75
C THR A 55 1.35 4.68 -8.90
N LYS A 56 2.49 4.30 -8.30
CA LYS A 56 2.98 2.92 -8.34
C LYS A 56 2.02 1.93 -7.66
N LEU A 57 1.42 2.31 -6.53
CA LEU A 57 0.39 1.51 -5.86
C LEU A 57 -0.86 1.38 -6.73
N ASP A 58 -1.37 2.49 -7.26
CA ASP A 58 -2.55 2.51 -8.12
C ASP A 58 -2.34 1.61 -9.36
N ASP A 59 -1.20 1.76 -10.05
CA ASP A 59 -0.84 0.97 -11.22
C ASP A 59 -0.72 -0.52 -10.89
N ALA A 60 -0.05 -0.86 -9.78
CA ALA A 60 0.13 -2.24 -9.35
C ALA A 60 -1.20 -2.89 -8.97
N PHE A 61 -2.10 -2.15 -8.31
CA PHE A 61 -3.43 -2.63 -7.96
C PHE A 61 -4.26 -2.93 -9.21
N VAL A 62 -4.33 -1.97 -10.15
CA VAL A 62 -5.07 -2.14 -11.41
C VAL A 62 -4.49 -3.29 -12.24
N ALA A 63 -3.16 -3.37 -12.37
CA ALA A 63 -2.49 -4.44 -13.09
C ALA A 63 -2.73 -5.81 -12.46
N TRP A 64 -2.71 -5.90 -11.13
CA TRP A 64 -2.98 -7.15 -10.43
C TRP A 64 -4.42 -7.58 -10.59
N LYS A 65 -5.37 -6.71 -10.25
CA LYS A 65 -6.81 -6.95 -10.37
C LYS A 65 -7.18 -7.34 -11.79
N ASN A 66 -6.63 -6.64 -12.79
CA ASN A 66 -6.92 -6.87 -14.21
C ASN A 66 -8.45 -6.91 -14.44
N LYS A 67 -8.98 -8.01 -14.99
CA LYS A 67 -10.40 -8.21 -15.25
C LYS A 67 -11.19 -8.72 -14.04
N GLN A 68 -10.54 -8.98 -12.91
CA GLN A 68 -11.24 -9.41 -11.70
C GLN A 68 -12.01 -8.23 -11.10
N GLU A 69 -13.12 -8.55 -10.44
CA GLU A 69 -13.89 -7.58 -9.67
C GLU A 69 -13.10 -7.15 -8.42
N GLN A 70 -13.38 -5.93 -7.96
CA GLN A 70 -12.89 -5.49 -6.68
C GLN A 70 -13.72 -6.15 -5.59
N VAL A 71 -13.07 -6.73 -4.59
CA VAL A 71 -13.74 -7.57 -3.59
C VAL A 71 -14.11 -6.83 -2.31
N ASP A 72 -13.49 -5.68 -2.06
CA ASP A 72 -13.69 -4.87 -0.85
C ASP A 72 -13.26 -3.42 -1.07
N ASP A 73 -13.56 -2.54 -0.13
CA ASP A 73 -13.10 -1.16 -0.11
C ASP A 73 -11.58 -1.07 0.14
N VAL A 74 -10.90 -0.26 -0.67
CA VAL A 74 -9.44 -0.11 -0.64
C VAL A 74 -9.08 1.30 -0.20
N ALA A 75 -8.35 1.41 0.92
CA ALA A 75 -7.74 2.65 1.35
C ALA A 75 -6.29 2.43 1.75
N VAL A 76 -5.39 3.27 1.23
CA VAL A 76 -3.98 3.37 1.65
C VAL A 76 -3.64 4.85 1.81
N ILE A 77 -3.13 5.22 2.97
CA ILE A 77 -2.69 6.57 3.31
C ILE A 77 -1.20 6.50 3.63
N GLY A 78 -0.41 7.31 2.94
CA GLY A 78 1.03 7.47 3.19
C GLY A 78 1.33 8.90 3.63
N VAL A 79 2.04 9.07 4.75
CA VAL A 79 2.47 10.37 5.26
C VAL A 79 3.98 10.34 5.48
N ARG A 80 4.70 11.26 4.81
CA ARG A 80 6.12 11.47 5.05
C ARG A 80 6.32 12.62 6.03
N VAL A 81 7.16 12.41 7.03
CA VAL A 81 7.55 13.46 7.97
C VAL A 81 8.52 14.39 7.26
N MET A 82 8.05 15.60 6.98
CA MET A 82 8.87 16.70 6.49
C MET A 82 9.42 17.45 7.72
N GLY A 83 10.68 17.87 7.65
CA GLY A 83 11.32 18.70 8.66
C GLY A 83 11.03 20.17 8.46
#